data_AF-A0A5K1K612-F1
#
_entry.id   AF-A0A5K1K612-F1
#
_cell.length_a   1.000
_cell.length_b   1.000
_cell.length_c   1.000
_cell.angle_alpha   90.00
_cell.angle_beta   90.00
_cell.angle_gamma   90.00
#
_symmetry.space_group_name_H-M   'P 1'
#
loop_
_entity.id
_entity.type
_entity.pdbx_description
1 polymer ?
#
loop_
_entity_poly.entity_id
_entity_poly.type
_entity_poly.pdbx_seq_one_letter_code
_entity_poly.pdbx_strand_id
1 'polypeptide(L)'
;MFLLTGLFPIRERISLLPGLLPRNGEECKLIEENILTPRVSDREKTVFHEMVDLEVDDDAPAEEQWSKDEWYCLDCIKELYRQRFLPWWKKTRQGDGSTAREDCWYGYNCRTMTHKPAHASKLGVRGGVVPFML
;
A
#
# COMPACT_ATOMS: atom_id res chain seq x y z
N MET A 1 26.22 -1.41 -3.81
CA MET A 1 25.38 -1.76 -4.98
C MET A 1 24.65 -3.06 -4.63
N PHE A 2 23.47 -2.97 -4.01
CA PHE A 2 22.67 -4.11 -3.49
C PHE A 2 21.47 -4.39 -4.42
N LEU A 3 21.73 -4.43 -5.72
CA LEU A 3 20.72 -4.51 -6.78
C LEU A 3 20.52 -5.97 -7.19
N LEU A 4 19.66 -6.75 -6.52
CA LEU A 4 19.20 -8.04 -7.08
C LEU A 4 17.77 -8.48 -6.69
N THR A 5 17.05 -7.85 -5.76
CA THR A 5 15.71 -8.34 -5.37
C THR A 5 14.59 -7.31 -5.41
N GLY A 6 14.87 -6.05 -5.77
CA GLY A 6 13.82 -5.02 -5.73
C GLY A 6 13.22 -4.80 -4.33
N LEU A 7 13.88 -5.30 -3.27
CA LEU A 7 13.45 -5.14 -1.90
C LEU A 7 14.27 -4.02 -1.27
N PHE A 8 13.58 -2.99 -0.78
CA PHE A 8 14.15 -1.84 -0.08
C PHE A 8 13.46 -1.69 1.29
N PRO A 9 13.99 -0.90 2.23
CA PRO A 9 13.50 -0.87 3.62
C PRO A 9 11.99 -0.66 3.73
N ILE A 10 11.32 -1.35 4.65
CA ILE A 10 9.85 -1.27 4.82
C ILE A 10 9.36 0.17 5.01
N ARG A 11 10.14 1.00 5.71
CA ARG A 11 9.81 2.42 5.94
C ARG A 11 9.82 3.24 4.67
N GLU A 12 10.72 2.92 3.73
CA GLU A 12 10.71 3.54 2.42
C GLU A 12 9.53 3.06 1.58
N ARG A 13 9.08 1.81 1.73
CA ARG A 13 7.85 1.33 1.06
C ARG A 13 6.63 2.09 1.59
N ILE A 14 6.53 2.23 2.90
CA ILE A 14 5.46 2.97 3.59
C ILE A 14 5.46 4.45 3.19
N SER A 15 6.62 5.07 2.99
CA SER A 15 6.69 6.48 2.57
C SER A 15 6.15 6.74 1.15
N LEU A 16 5.94 5.70 0.35
CA LEU A 16 5.34 5.78 -0.98
C LEU A 16 3.82 5.66 -0.96
N LEU A 17 3.19 5.42 0.19
CA LEU A 17 1.74 5.47 0.31
C LEU A 17 1.23 6.90 0.04
N PRO A 18 0.04 7.06 -0.57
CA PRO A 18 -0.45 8.36 -0.99
C PRO A 18 -0.84 9.25 0.19
N GLY A 19 -0.70 10.56 -0.02
CA GLY A 19 -1.15 11.60 0.92
C GLY A 19 -0.48 11.51 2.30
N LEU A 20 -1.32 11.48 3.35
CA LEU A 20 -0.88 11.47 4.75
C LEU A 20 -0.84 10.07 5.37
N LEU A 21 -1.13 9.01 4.59
CA LEU A 21 -1.06 7.63 5.06
C LEU A 21 0.28 7.24 5.69
N PRO A 22 1.46 7.66 5.17
CA PRO A 22 2.73 7.35 5.82
C PRO A 22 2.84 7.88 7.26
N ARG A 23 1.98 8.83 7.65
CA ARG A 23 1.92 9.41 9.00
C ARG A 23 0.81 8.81 9.86
N ASN A 24 0.03 7.86 9.35
CA ASN A 24 -0.94 7.12 10.13
C ASN A 24 -0.23 5.98 10.87
N GLY A 25 0.19 6.23 12.12
CA GLY A 25 0.97 5.27 12.89
C GLY A 25 0.29 3.91 13.09
N GLU A 26 -1.03 3.88 13.21
CA GLU A 26 -1.78 2.62 13.35
C GLU A 26 -1.76 1.81 12.05
N GLU A 27 -2.02 2.46 10.91
CA GLU A 27 -2.00 1.78 9.61
C GLU A 27 -0.59 1.32 9.24
N CYS A 28 0.41 2.17 9.44
CA CYS A 28 1.82 1.82 9.21
C CYS A 28 2.25 0.62 10.06
N LYS A 29 1.85 0.58 11.34
CA LYS A 29 2.15 -0.55 12.22
C LYS A 29 1.53 -1.84 11.72
N LEU A 30 0.28 -1.82 11.26
CA LEU A 30 -0.38 -3.01 10.71
C LEU A 30 0.30 -3.52 9.43
N ILE A 31 0.77 -2.61 8.57
CA ILE A 31 1.54 -2.97 7.37
C ILE A 31 2.88 -3.59 7.76
N GLU A 32 3.62 -2.95 8.68
CA GLU A 32 4.88 -3.49 9.19
C GLU A 32 4.68 -4.87 9.81
N GLU A 33 3.64 -5.05 10.61
CA GLU A 33 3.32 -6.33 11.24
C GLU A 33 2.98 -7.41 10.19
N ASN A 34 2.18 -7.08 9.17
CA ASN A 34 1.83 -8.04 8.10
C ASN A 34 3.05 -8.50 7.30
N ILE A 35 3.99 -7.59 7.02
CA ILE A 35 5.15 -7.86 6.17
C ILE A 35 6.31 -8.47 6.95
N LEU A 36 6.58 -7.98 8.17
CA LEU A 36 7.78 -8.35 8.94
C LEU A 36 7.55 -9.43 10.00
N THR A 37 6.33 -9.61 10.51
CA THR A 37 6.02 -10.63 11.54
C THR A 37 5.86 -12.08 11.04
N PRO A 38 5.76 -12.42 9.74
CA PRO A 38 5.62 -13.82 9.34
C PRO A 38 6.83 -14.65 9.73
N ARG A 39 6.56 -15.86 10.24
CA ARG A 39 7.54 -16.91 10.56
C ARG A 39 8.19 -17.56 9.32
N VAL A 40 8.05 -16.97 8.13
CA VAL A 40 8.43 -17.55 6.84
C VAL A 40 9.25 -16.53 6.07
N SER A 41 10.48 -16.88 5.69
CA SER A 41 11.50 -15.98 5.12
C SER A 41 11.13 -15.32 3.79
N ASP A 42 9.96 -15.62 3.20
CA ASP A 42 9.62 -15.23 1.83
C ASP A 42 8.49 -14.19 1.71
N ARG A 43 7.88 -13.72 2.82
CA ARG A 43 6.75 -12.76 2.72
C ARG A 43 7.12 -11.51 1.92
N GLU A 44 8.32 -10.95 2.13
CA GLU A 44 8.76 -9.77 1.37
C GLU A 44 8.75 -10.01 -0.14
N LYS A 45 9.15 -11.19 -0.60
CA LYS A 45 9.08 -11.57 -2.02
C LYS A 45 7.64 -11.79 -2.45
N THR A 46 6.80 -12.38 -1.61
CA THR A 46 5.38 -12.60 -1.91
C THR A 46 4.66 -11.27 -2.15
N VAL A 47 4.94 -10.23 -1.37
CA VAL A 47 4.33 -8.89 -1.55
C VAL A 47 4.59 -8.34 -2.95
N PHE A 48 5.83 -8.46 -3.46
CA PHE A 48 6.16 -8.02 -4.81
C PHE A 48 5.33 -8.78 -5.86
N HIS A 49 5.29 -10.11 -5.78
CA HIS A 49 4.52 -10.95 -6.71
C HIS A 49 3.02 -10.62 -6.64
N GLU A 50 2.47 -10.44 -5.43
CA GLU A 50 1.07 -10.07 -5.21
C GLU A 50 0.75 -8.71 -5.86
N MET A 51 1.65 -7.72 -5.79
CA MET A 51 1.50 -6.42 -6.46
C MET A 51 1.57 -6.52 -7.99
N VAL A 52 2.44 -7.37 -8.53
CA VAL A 52 2.51 -7.61 -9.98
C VAL A 52 1.22 -8.27 -10.49
N ASP A 53 0.65 -9.21 -9.72
CA ASP A 53 -0.60 -9.92 -10.04
C ASP A 53 -1.88 -9.11 -9.80
N LEU A 54 -1.76 -7.92 -9.20
CA LEU A 54 -2.92 -7.10 -8.88
C LEU A 54 -3.54 -6.52 -10.14
N GLU A 55 -4.71 -7.05 -10.48
CA GLU A 55 -5.68 -6.40 -11.35
C GLU A 55 -6.14 -5.11 -10.65
N VAL A 56 -5.85 -3.97 -11.27
CA VAL A 56 -6.29 -2.63 -10.85
C VAL A 56 -7.29 -2.12 -11.88
N ASP A 57 -8.42 -1.60 -11.40
CA ASP A 57 -9.57 -1.13 -12.23
C ASP A 57 -9.29 0.16 -13.03
N ASP A 58 -8.03 0.52 -13.27
CA ASP A 58 -7.68 1.76 -13.95
C ASP A 58 -7.83 1.62 -15.47
N ASP A 59 -8.54 2.56 -16.10
CA ASP A 59 -8.56 2.86 -17.55
C ASP A 59 -7.16 3.32 -18.07
N ALA A 60 -6.08 2.97 -17.38
CA ALA A 60 -4.72 3.31 -17.75
C ALA A 60 -4.35 2.59 -19.05
N PRO A 61 -3.68 3.28 -19.99
CA PRO A 61 -3.27 2.68 -21.25
C PRO A 61 -2.42 1.44 -20.98
N ALA A 62 -2.68 0.39 -21.76
CA ALA A 62 -2.25 -1.01 -21.57
C ALA A 62 -0.73 -1.29 -21.64
N GLU A 63 0.13 -0.32 -21.32
CA GLU A 63 1.56 -0.37 -21.61
C GLU A 63 2.45 -0.75 -20.40
N GLU A 64 2.00 -0.62 -19.15
CA GLU A 64 2.79 -1.03 -17.98
C GLU A 64 2.39 -2.42 -17.46
N GLN A 65 2.71 -3.43 -18.25
CA GLN A 65 2.61 -4.83 -17.83
C GLN A 65 3.86 -5.20 -16.99
N TRP A 66 3.76 -5.05 -15.68
CA TRP A 66 4.76 -5.54 -14.75
C TRP A 66 4.92 -7.07 -14.86
N SER A 67 6.16 -7.56 -14.80
CA SER A 67 6.52 -8.97 -14.90
C SER A 67 7.24 -9.44 -13.63
N LYS A 68 7.11 -10.72 -13.29
CA LYS A 68 7.83 -11.34 -12.16
C LYS A 68 9.23 -11.77 -12.53
N ASP A 69 9.48 -11.97 -13.82
CA ASP A 69 10.71 -12.56 -14.36
C ASP A 69 11.68 -11.50 -14.91
N GLU A 70 11.29 -10.21 -14.86
CA GLU A 70 12.10 -9.09 -15.33
C GLU A 70 12.94 -8.45 -14.22
N TRP A 71 14.01 -7.78 -14.66
CA TRP A 71 14.89 -7.02 -13.78
C TRP A 71 14.47 -5.55 -13.78
N TYR A 72 14.14 -5.02 -12.60
CA TYR A 72 13.80 -3.61 -12.42
C TYR A 72 14.87 -2.85 -11.66
N CYS A 73 15.09 -1.59 -12.06
CA CYS A 73 15.87 -0.66 -11.25
C CYS A 73 15.07 -0.24 -10.01
N LEU A 74 15.75 0.38 -9.03
CA LEU A 74 15.08 0.83 -7.81
C LEU A 74 13.96 1.84 -8.07
N ASP A 75 14.11 2.71 -9.06
CA ASP A 75 13.09 3.71 -9.38
C ASP A 75 11.84 3.08 -9.98
N CYS A 76 11.98 2.08 -10.87
CA CYS A 76 10.86 1.28 -11.36
C CYS A 76 10.14 0.57 -10.21
N ILE A 77 10.88 -0.07 -9.31
CA ILE A 77 10.29 -0.70 -8.13
C ILE A 77 9.52 0.33 -7.27
N LYS A 78 10.10 1.51 -7.02
CA LYS A 78 9.40 2.56 -6.27
C LYS A 78 8.11 2.99 -6.97
N GLU A 79 8.10 3.00 -8.29
CA GLU A 79 6.90 3.33 -9.07
C GLU A 79 5.81 2.26 -8.93
N LEU A 80 6.17 0.98 -9.01
CA LEU A 80 5.24 -0.12 -8.68
C LEU A 80 4.62 0.07 -7.29
N TYR A 81 5.40 0.45 -6.29
CA TYR A 81 4.90 0.71 -4.94
C TYR A 81 3.95 1.91 -4.89
N ARG A 82 4.23 3.01 -5.61
CA ARG A 82 3.29 4.16 -5.68
C ARG A 82 1.96 3.77 -6.29
N GLN A 83 1.99 2.96 -7.34
CA GLN A 83 0.81 2.53 -8.06
C GLN A 83 0.00 1.49 -7.28
N ARG A 84 0.65 0.44 -6.75
CA ARG A 84 -0.02 -0.80 -6.35
C ARG A 84 0.03 -1.12 -4.86
N PHE A 85 0.81 -0.40 -4.06
CA PHE A 85 0.98 -0.76 -2.65
C PHE A 85 -0.28 -0.55 -1.80
N LEU A 86 -1.00 0.57 -2.00
CA LEU A 86 -2.27 0.80 -1.30
C LEU A 86 -3.40 -0.14 -1.80
N PRO A 87 -3.62 -0.34 -3.11
CA PRO A 87 -4.56 -1.35 -3.61
C PRO A 87 -4.27 -2.74 -3.07
N TRP A 88 -3.00 -3.15 -3.06
CA TRP A 88 -2.55 -4.39 -2.47
C TRP A 88 -2.96 -4.51 -1.01
N TRP A 89 -2.59 -3.52 -0.20
CA TRP A 89 -2.87 -3.55 1.23
C TRP A 89 -4.39 -3.62 1.52
N LYS A 90 -5.20 -2.90 0.75
CA LYS A 90 -6.67 -2.97 0.84
C LYS A 90 -7.18 -4.38 0.58
N LYS A 91 -6.69 -5.05 -0.47
CA LYS A 91 -7.08 -6.42 -0.84
C LYS A 91 -6.65 -7.42 0.24
N THR A 92 -5.41 -7.31 0.76
CA THR A 92 -4.92 -8.14 1.87
C THR A 92 -5.83 -8.03 3.09
N ARG A 93 -6.19 -6.80 3.48
CA ARG A 93 -7.10 -6.53 4.61
C ARG A 93 -8.51 -7.09 4.41
N GLN A 94 -9.02 -7.10 3.18
CA GLN A 94 -10.33 -7.70 2.86
C GLN A 94 -10.29 -9.24 2.96
N GLY A 95 -9.19 -9.86 2.51
CA GLY A 95 -9.00 -11.31 2.57
C GLY A 95 -8.86 -11.87 4.00
N ASP A 96 -8.29 -11.09 4.92
CA ASP A 96 -8.08 -11.48 6.32
C ASP A 96 -9.37 -11.44 7.18
N GLY A 97 -10.54 -11.21 6.58
CA GLY A 97 -11.82 -11.13 7.28
C GLY A 97 -11.94 -9.93 8.23
N SER A 98 -11.05 -8.94 8.11
CA SER A 98 -11.09 -7.76 8.95
C SER A 98 -12.33 -6.91 8.62
N THR A 99 -13.09 -6.54 9.65
CA THR A 99 -14.35 -5.78 9.50
C THR A 99 -14.10 -4.51 8.71
N ALA A 100 -14.89 -4.27 7.66
CA ALA A 100 -14.82 -3.05 6.88
C ALA A 100 -15.08 -1.85 7.79
N ARG A 101 -14.02 -1.09 8.11
CA ARG A 101 -14.15 0.18 8.84
C ARG A 101 -14.86 1.18 7.94
N GLU A 102 -15.69 2.04 8.53
CA GLU A 102 -16.26 3.19 7.84
C GLU A 102 -15.13 4.05 7.26
N ASP A 103 -15.23 4.44 5.99
CA ASP A 103 -14.19 5.23 5.36
C ASP A 103 -14.28 6.70 5.80
N CYS A 104 -13.12 7.28 6.12
CA CYS A 104 -13.02 8.71 6.37
C CYS A 104 -13.33 9.49 5.09
N TRP A 105 -14.21 10.49 5.14
CA TRP A 105 -14.51 11.38 4.00
C TRP A 105 -13.23 11.93 3.38
N TYR A 106 -12.30 12.42 4.19
CA TYR A 106 -11.04 13.00 3.73
C TYR A 106 -10.05 11.96 3.17
N GLY A 107 -10.39 10.67 3.23
CA GLY A 107 -9.55 9.56 2.77
C GLY A 107 -8.14 9.63 3.33
N TYR A 108 -7.15 9.37 2.49
CA TYR A 108 -5.73 9.47 2.83
C TYR A 108 -5.23 10.91 3.05
N ASN A 109 -6.05 11.94 2.82
CA ASN A 109 -5.72 13.35 3.09
C ASN A 109 -6.19 13.83 4.48
N CYS A 110 -6.82 12.98 5.30
CA CYS A 110 -7.26 13.36 6.64
C CYS A 110 -6.07 13.72 7.54
N ARG A 111 -6.01 14.96 8.03
CA ARG A 111 -4.95 15.40 8.97
C ARG A 111 -5.10 14.77 10.36
N THR A 112 -6.32 14.44 10.76
CA THR A 112 -6.61 13.89 12.09
C THR A 112 -6.01 12.49 12.29
N MET A 113 -5.86 11.72 11.21
CA MET A 113 -5.25 10.38 11.27
C MET A 113 -3.79 10.42 11.74
N THR A 114 -3.08 11.56 11.59
CA THR A 114 -1.65 11.65 11.89
C THR A 114 -1.34 11.87 13.36
N HIS A 115 -2.34 12.25 14.16
CA HIS A 115 -2.11 12.68 15.55
C HIS A 115 -3.24 12.31 16.53
N LYS A 116 -4.33 11.67 16.06
CA LYS A 116 -5.37 11.11 16.94
C LYS A 116 -5.49 9.60 16.71
N PRO A 117 -4.84 8.77 17.54
CA PRO A 117 -4.88 7.30 17.39
C PRO A 117 -6.29 6.73 17.35
N ALA A 118 -7.21 7.27 18.17
CA ALA A 118 -8.62 6.87 18.17
C ALA A 118 -9.35 7.11 16.84
N HIS A 119 -8.91 8.11 16.05
CA HIS A 119 -9.45 8.35 14.72
C HIS A 119 -8.86 7.37 13.71
N ALA A 120 -7.54 7.18 13.75
CA ALA A 120 -6.80 6.26 12.89
C ALA A 120 -7.23 4.79 13.09
N SER A 121 -7.61 4.40 14.30
CA SER A 121 -8.05 3.04 14.65
C SER A 121 -9.54 2.80 14.46
N LYS A 122 -10.35 3.82 14.16
CA LYS A 122 -11.80 3.66 13.99
C LYS A 122 -12.23 3.67 12.53
N LEU A 123 -11.63 4.52 11.71
CA LEU A 123 -12.01 4.70 10.31
C LEU A 123 -11.01 4.07 9.35
N GLY A 124 -11.52 3.47 8.29
CA GLY A 124 -10.75 3.09 7.13
C GLY A 124 -10.28 4.34 6.42
N VAL A 125 -9.06 4.30 5.90
CA VAL A 125 -8.50 5.34 5.04
C VAL A 125 -8.47 4.83 3.61
N ARG A 126 -9.55 4.13 3.19
CA ARG A 126 -9.71 3.71 1.80
C ARG A 126 -10.24 4.94 1.07
N GLY A 127 -9.33 5.67 0.40
CA GLY A 127 -9.68 6.92 -0.25
C GLY A 127 -10.89 6.76 -1.19
N GLY A 128 -11.90 7.61 -0.99
CA GLY A 128 -12.77 8.04 -2.08
C GLY A 128 -12.08 9.18 -2.81
N VAL A 129 -11.86 9.00 -4.11
CA VAL A 129 -12.03 10.12 -5.04
C VAL A 129 -13.48 10.56 -4.88
N VAL A 130 -13.73 11.52 -3.99
CA VAL A 130 -14.93 12.34 -4.16
C VAL A 130 -14.67 13.13 -5.43
N PRO A 131 -15.46 12.95 -6.51
CA PRO A 131 -15.41 13.92 -7.60
C PRO A 131 -15.70 15.26 -6.94
N PHE A 132 -14.88 16.26 -7.24
CA PHE A 132 -15.19 17.65 -6.95
C PHE A 132 -16.61 17.91 -7.50
N MET A 133 -17.63 17.85 -6.64
CA MET A 133 -18.90 18.50 -6.94
C MET A 133 -18.64 19.98 -6.74
N LEU A 134 -18.58 20.67 -7.89
CA LEU A 134 -18.66 22.12 -8.04
C LEU A 134 -19.78 22.72 -7.18
#